data_AF-A0A7W8Z4Q4-F1
#
_entry.id   AF-A0A7W8Z4Q4-F1
#
_cell.length_a   1.000
_cell.length_b   1.000
_cell.length_c   1.000
_cell.angle_alpha   90.00
_cell.angle_beta   90.00
_cell.angle_gamma   90.00
#
_symmetry.space_group_name_H-M   'P 1'
#
loop_
_entity.id
_entity.type
_entity.pdbx_description
1 polymer ?
#
loop_
_entity_poly.entity_id
_entity_poly.type
_entity_poly.pdbx_seq_one_letter_code
_entity_poly.pdbx_strand_id
1 'polypeptide(L)'
;MILKAIVENAVEALAPTAPATPPPAGVNTAGLADFLRKFFAPLFLVVVSVVAIFFLFTREITRFVQFIILAVAIGVIFYVPNVIEVTAKAIAGALGIK
;
A
#
# COMPACT_ATOMS: atom_id res chain seq x y z
N MET A 1 -12.52 46.48 33.72
CA MET A 1 -13.66 45.56 33.96
C MET A 1 -14.81 45.80 32.99
N ILE A 2 -15.27 47.03 32.78
CA ILE A 2 -16.39 47.36 31.87
C ILE A 2 -16.14 46.91 30.42
N LEU A 3 -14.92 47.06 29.92
CA LEU A 3 -14.57 46.65 28.55
C LEU A 3 -14.67 45.12 28.32
N LYS A 4 -14.42 44.32 29.36
CA LYS A 4 -14.52 42.85 29.30
C LYS A 4 -15.99 42.41 29.17
N ALA A 5 -16.87 43.05 29.92
CA ALA A 5 -18.31 42.79 29.87
C ALA A 5 -18.93 43.16 28.50
N ILE A 6 -18.47 44.24 27.87
CA ILE A 6 -18.93 44.65 26.54
C ILE A 6 -18.47 43.64 25.48
N VAL A 7 -17.24 43.16 25.57
CA VAL A 7 -16.70 42.16 24.62
C VAL A 7 -17.39 40.81 24.80
N GLU A 8 -17.65 40.36 26.03
CA GLU A 8 -18.35 39.09 26.29
C GLU A 8 -19.80 39.13 25.75
N ASN A 9 -20.54 40.21 25.98
CA ASN A 9 -21.90 40.38 25.44
C ASN A 9 -21.91 40.47 23.90
N ALA A 10 -20.90 41.12 23.30
CA ALA A 10 -20.79 41.21 21.85
C ALA A 10 -20.45 39.85 21.20
N VAL A 11 -19.63 39.04 21.87
CA VAL A 11 -19.31 37.66 21.42
C VAL A 11 -20.53 36.75 21.54
N GLU A 12 -21.34 36.91 22.57
CA GLU A 12 -22.58 36.14 22.76
C GLU A 12 -23.65 36.54 21.73
N ALA A 13 -23.72 37.83 21.36
CA ALA A 13 -24.62 38.34 20.31
C ALA A 13 -24.21 37.94 18.87
N LEU A 14 -22.92 37.64 18.66
CA LEU A 14 -22.39 37.15 17.39
C LEU A 14 -22.29 35.62 17.34
N ALA A 15 -22.58 34.93 18.44
CA ALA A 15 -22.68 33.48 18.45
C ALA A 15 -23.84 33.07 17.54
N PRO A 16 -23.64 32.15 16.59
CA PRO A 16 -24.70 31.71 15.70
C PRO A 16 -25.77 30.98 16.52
N THR A 17 -26.84 31.70 16.89
CA THR A 17 -28.09 31.12 17.41
C THR A 17 -28.88 30.56 16.23
N ALA A 18 -28.27 29.64 15.47
CA ALA A 18 -29.05 28.78 14.61
C ALA A 18 -29.88 27.90 15.54
N PRO A 19 -31.22 27.85 15.41
CA PRO A 19 -31.99 26.84 16.12
C PRO A 19 -31.39 25.49 15.75
N ALA A 20 -30.90 24.76 16.76
CA ALA A 20 -30.43 23.41 16.59
C ALA A 20 -31.62 22.61 16.05
N THR A 21 -31.65 22.41 14.74
CA THR A 21 -32.62 21.53 14.10
C THR A 21 -32.31 20.16 14.71
N PRO A 22 -33.26 19.49 15.38
CA PRO A 22 -33.02 18.13 15.84
C PRO A 22 -32.52 17.35 14.61
N PRO A 23 -31.42 16.60 14.71
CA PRO A 23 -30.99 15.74 13.62
C PRO A 23 -32.22 14.99 13.12
N PRO A 24 -32.51 14.97 11.80
CA PRO A 24 -33.66 14.22 11.29
C PRO A 24 -33.59 12.84 11.91
N ALA A 25 -34.71 12.36 12.46
CA ALA A 25 -34.79 11.06 13.12
C ALA A 25 -34.43 9.97 12.09
N GLY A 26 -33.13 9.76 11.95
CA GLY A 26 -32.53 8.95 10.90
C GLY A 26 -32.87 7.51 11.16
N VAL A 27 -32.94 6.73 10.08
CA VAL A 27 -33.06 5.27 10.14
C VAL A 27 -32.08 4.75 11.19
N ASN A 28 -32.60 4.01 12.17
CA ASN A 28 -31.81 3.54 13.30
C ASN A 28 -30.87 2.41 12.84
N THR A 29 -29.67 2.78 12.39
CA THR A 29 -28.67 1.86 11.82
C THR A 29 -27.78 1.23 12.88
N ALA A 30 -28.03 1.46 14.17
CA ALA A 30 -27.18 0.98 15.26
C ALA A 30 -26.97 -0.54 15.22
N GLY A 31 -28.05 -1.32 15.03
CA GLY A 31 -27.95 -2.78 14.93
C GLY A 31 -27.20 -3.26 13.69
N LEU A 32 -27.35 -2.56 12.56
CA LEU A 32 -26.63 -2.88 11.33
C LEU A 32 -25.14 -2.55 11.46
N ALA A 33 -24.79 -1.42 12.07
CA ALA A 33 -23.41 -1.03 12.34
C ALA A 33 -22.71 -2.03 13.28
N ASP A 34 -23.42 -2.50 14.30
CA ASP A 34 -22.93 -3.52 15.23
C ASP A 34 -22.69 -4.85 14.53
N PHE A 35 -23.62 -5.29 13.67
CA PHE A 35 -23.46 -6.49 12.85
C PHE A 35 -22.25 -6.38 11.92
N LEU A 36 -22.13 -5.28 11.18
CA LEU A 36 -21.02 -5.04 10.27
C LEU A 36 -19.68 -5.02 11.01
N ARG A 37 -19.59 -4.40 12.20
CA ARG A 37 -18.35 -4.41 13.00
C ARG A 37 -18.02 -5.81 13.50
N LYS A 38 -18.97 -6.53 14.07
CA LYS A 38 -18.74 -7.86 14.66
C LYS A 38 -18.40 -8.91 13.60
N PHE A 39 -18.96 -8.79 12.39
CA PHE A 39 -18.76 -9.77 11.33
C PHE A 39 -17.65 -9.38 10.35
N PHE A 40 -17.69 -8.16 9.84
CA PHE A 40 -16.81 -7.74 8.74
C PHE A 40 -15.40 -7.39 9.24
N ALA A 41 -15.26 -6.80 10.44
CA ALA A 41 -13.95 -6.40 10.94
C ALA A 41 -13.01 -7.59 11.21
N PRO A 42 -13.42 -8.69 11.87
CA PRO A 42 -12.56 -9.85 12.05
C PRO A 42 -12.19 -10.53 10.72
N LEU A 43 -13.16 -10.68 9.82
CA LEU A 43 -12.94 -11.29 8.51
C LEU A 43 -11.91 -10.50 7.70
N PHE A 44 -12.07 -9.18 7.67
CA PHE A 44 -11.15 -8.28 6.97
C PHE A 44 -9.74 -8.35 7.54
N LEU A 45 -9.57 -8.29 8.86
CA LEU A 45 -8.24 -8.36 9.48
C LEU A 45 -7.54 -9.68 9.21
N VAL A 46 -8.25 -10.80 9.25
CA VAL A 46 -7.67 -12.12 8.93
C VAL A 46 -7.16 -12.15 7.49
N VAL A 47 -8.00 -11.78 6.52
CA VAL A 47 -7.61 -11.80 5.11
C VAL A 47 -6.45 -10.84 4.83
N VAL A 48 -6.54 -9.61 5.33
CA VAL A 48 -5.47 -8.60 5.14
C VAL A 48 -4.18 -9.04 5.82
N SER A 49 -4.24 -9.70 6.99
CA SER A 49 -3.02 -10.20 7.65
C SER A 49 -2.28 -11.22 6.78
N VAL A 50 -3.00 -12.16 6.15
CA VAL A 50 -2.42 -13.16 5.26
C VAL A 50 -1.79 -12.48 4.05
N VAL A 51 -2.55 -11.60 3.39
CA VAL A 51 -2.05 -10.85 2.23
C VAL A 51 -0.84 -9.98 2.60
N ALA A 52 -0.83 -9.35 3.77
CA ALA A 52 0.28 -8.54 4.25
C ALA A 52 1.55 -9.38 4.49
N ILE A 53 1.41 -10.58 5.05
CA ILE A 53 2.52 -11.52 5.24
C ILE A 53 3.08 -11.94 3.87
N PHE A 54 2.22 -12.37 2.94
CA PHE A 54 2.65 -12.72 1.59
C PHE A 54 3.34 -11.54 0.89
N PHE A 55 2.80 -10.33 1.04
CA PHE A 55 3.37 -9.13 0.45
C PHE A 55 4.76 -8.78 1.02
N LEU A 56 4.93 -8.90 2.34
CA LEU A 56 6.22 -8.70 3.00
C LEU A 56 7.27 -9.68 2.47
N PHE A 57 6.94 -10.96 2.39
CA PHE A 57 7.87 -11.96 1.86
C PHE A 57 8.12 -11.83 0.36
N THR A 58 7.10 -11.48 -0.43
CA THR A 58 7.23 -11.37 -1.90
C THR A 58 8.22 -10.27 -2.29
N ARG A 59 8.22 -9.13 -1.60
CA ARG A 59 9.15 -8.02 -1.91
C ARG A 59 10.61 -8.38 -1.67
N GLU A 60 10.91 -9.12 -0.60
CA GLU A 60 12.28 -9.50 -0.28
C GLU A 60 12.75 -10.71 -1.11
N ILE A 61 11.87 -11.72 -1.28
CA ILE A 61 12.17 -12.91 -2.07
C ILE A 61 12.43 -12.56 -3.54
N THR A 62 11.67 -11.65 -4.14
CA THR A 62 11.90 -11.27 -5.54
C THR A 62 13.27 -10.62 -5.76
N ARG A 63 13.74 -9.79 -4.82
CA ARG A 63 15.11 -9.23 -4.86
C ARG A 63 16.18 -10.32 -4.68
N PHE A 64 15.96 -11.27 -3.78
CA PHE A 64 16.86 -12.40 -3.57
C PHE A 64 16.94 -13.31 -4.81
N VAL A 65 15.79 -13.59 -5.43
CA VAL A 65 15.70 -14.38 -6.67
C VAL A 65 16.45 -13.70 -7.81
N GLN A 66 16.36 -12.38 -7.95
CA GLN A 66 17.16 -11.63 -8.93
C GLN A 66 18.66 -11.85 -8.72
N PHE A 67 19.12 -11.83 -7.47
CA PHE A 67 20.52 -12.06 -7.14
C PHE A 67 20.97 -13.48 -7.52
N ILE A 68 20.15 -14.50 -7.21
CA ILE A 68 20.41 -15.88 -7.60
C ILE A 68 20.45 -16.02 -9.13
N ILE A 69 19.47 -15.46 -9.84
CA ILE A 69 19.42 -15.51 -11.31
C ILE A 69 20.68 -14.91 -11.91
N LEU A 70 21.12 -13.75 -11.41
CA LEU A 70 22.34 -13.10 -11.89
C LEU A 70 23.58 -13.96 -11.61
N ALA A 71 23.72 -14.49 -10.40
CA ALA A 71 24.83 -15.36 -10.04
C ALA A 71 24.90 -16.62 -10.92
N VAL A 72 23.75 -17.26 -11.15
CA VAL A 72 23.63 -18.42 -12.04
C VAL A 72 23.95 -18.05 -13.49
N ALA A 73 23.45 -16.91 -13.99
CA ALA A 73 23.71 -16.46 -15.35
C ALA A 73 25.21 -16.24 -15.61
N ILE A 74 25.91 -15.57 -14.68
CA ILE A 74 27.36 -15.40 -14.76
C ILE A 74 28.07 -16.75 -14.66
N GLY A 75 27.65 -17.62 -13.74
CA GLY A 75 28.18 -18.98 -13.66
C GLY A 75 28.08 -19.72 -14.98
N VAL A 76 26.91 -19.72 -15.61
CA VAL A 76 26.69 -20.42 -16.89
C VAL A 76 27.54 -19.83 -18.02
N ILE A 77 27.56 -18.49 -18.17
CA ILE A 77 28.29 -17.84 -19.26
C ILE A 77 29.79 -18.13 -19.20
N PHE A 78 30.38 -18.09 -18.00
CA PHE A 78 31.84 -18.18 -17.85
C PHE A 78 32.35 -19.60 -17.59
N TYR A 79 31.56 -20.48 -16.97
CA TYR A 79 32.01 -21.83 -16.62
C TYR A 79 31.50 -22.94 -17.54
N VAL A 80 30.44 -22.73 -18.33
CA VAL A 80 29.98 -23.78 -19.25
C VAL A 80 30.83 -23.74 -20.53
N PRO A 81 31.65 -24.78 -20.79
CA PRO A 81 32.35 -24.88 -22.06
C PRO A 81 31.31 -24.96 -23.17
N ASN A 82 31.56 -24.27 -24.29
CA ASN A 82 30.67 -24.00 -25.44
C ASN A 82 29.89 -22.69 -25.42
N VAL A 83 29.51 -22.10 -24.27
CA VAL A 83 28.71 -20.87 -24.28
C VAL A 83 29.51 -19.71 -24.89
N ILE A 84 30.75 -19.51 -24.41
CA ILE A 84 31.64 -18.46 -24.93
C ILE A 84 31.95 -18.68 -26.41
N GLU A 85 32.14 -19.93 -26.84
CA GLU A 85 32.49 -20.26 -28.23
C GLU A 85 31.34 -19.97 -29.19
N VAL A 86 30.11 -20.36 -28.83
CA VAL A 86 28.92 -20.10 -29.64
C VAL A 86 28.61 -18.61 -29.70
N THR A 87 28.71 -17.89 -28.57
CA THR A 87 28.54 -16.43 -28.54
C THR A 87 29.61 -15.73 -29.38
N ALA A 88 30.88 -16.14 -29.28
CA ALA A 88 31.96 -15.58 -30.09
C ALA A 88 31.76 -15.82 -31.59
N LYS A 89 31.38 -17.04 -31.99
CA LYS A 89 31.06 -17.37 -33.40
C LYS A 89 29.86 -16.57 -33.91
N ALA A 90 28.82 -16.40 -33.10
CA ALA A 90 27.64 -15.62 -33.47
C ALA A 90 27.98 -14.13 -33.67
N ILE A 91 28.79 -13.56 -32.77
CA ILE A 91 29.25 -12.17 -32.89
C ILE A 91 30.19 -12.01 -34.09
N ALA A 92 31.17 -12.90 -34.27
CA ALA A 92 32.08 -12.87 -35.40
C ALA A 92 31.31 -12.96 -36.73
N GLY A 93 30.34 -13.87 -36.83
CA GLY A 93 29.46 -14.00 -37.98
C GLY A 93 28.62 -12.74 -38.26
N ALA A 94 28.08 -12.10 -37.22
CA ALA A 94 27.34 -10.84 -37.35
C ALA A 94 28.23 -9.65 -37.75
N LEU A 95 29.50 -9.66 -37.32
CA LEU A 95 30.51 -8.67 -37.69
C LEU A 95 31.16 -8.95 -39.05
N GLY A 96 30.80 -10.05 -39.73
CA GLY A 96 31.39 -10.45 -41.00
C GLY A 96 32.84 -10.93 -40.89
N ILE A 97 33.31 -11.20 -39.68
CA ILE A 97 34.63 -11.74 -39.39
C ILE A 97 34.49 -13.27 -39.44
N LYS A 98 35.05 -13.89 -40.48
CA LYS A 98 35.10 -15.35 -40.62
C LYS A 98 36.35 -15.93 -40.00
#